data_AF-A0A2D6M1Z1-F1
#
_entry.id   AF-A0A2D6M1Z1-F1
#
_cell.length_a   1.000
_cell.length_b   1.000
_cell.length_c   1.000
_cell.angle_alpha   90.00
_cell.angle_beta   90.00
_cell.angle_gamma   90.00
#
_symmetry.space_group_name_H-M   'P 1'
#
loop_
_entity.id
_entity.type
_entity.pdbx_description
1 polymer ?
#
loop_
_entity_poly.entity_id
_entity_poly.type
_entity_poly.pdbx_seq_one_letter_code
_entity_poly.pdbx_strand_id
1 'polypeptide(L)'
;MRKSLRYVGGLVFCNFYRLLRIFPNNDPILGFALPFGKRDKPWQAALFAALAMVSFDFITGMIGMWTIGTALSYGLITLLFGYYFKGQKTVGLKKYAGSSIVAVLLFDFLTGPVMSSALFRIPFEIAFLGQIPFTMMHLGSAVPLTIMIVTVVDPALRKQLFGLVAKAAQRLKMVSSLIQEL
;
A
#
# COMPACT_ATOMS: atom_id res chain seq x y z
N MET A 1 -16.19 11.45 7.16
CA MET A 1 -16.65 10.29 6.36
C MET A 1 -16.86 9.10 7.27
N ARG A 2 -18.02 8.43 7.19
CA ARG A 2 -18.28 7.19 7.94
C ARG A 2 -17.22 6.16 7.61
N LYS A 3 -16.83 5.35 8.59
CA LYS A 3 -15.75 4.36 8.43
C LYS A 3 -16.01 3.43 7.26
N SER A 4 -17.20 2.85 7.17
CA SER A 4 -17.62 1.96 6.08
C SER A 4 -17.42 2.58 4.69
N LEU A 5 -17.80 3.85 4.50
CA LEU A 5 -17.62 4.56 3.22
C LEU A 5 -16.14 4.65 2.81
N ARG A 6 -15.21 4.79 3.76
CA ARG A 6 -13.77 4.80 3.45
C ARG A 6 -13.29 3.44 2.94
N TYR A 7 -13.75 2.36 3.57
CA TYR A 7 -13.38 1.00 3.18
C TYR A 7 -13.99 0.63 1.83
N VAL A 8 -15.28 0.90 1.64
CA VAL A 8 -15.97 0.66 0.36
C VAL A 8 -15.35 1.51 -0.75
N GLY A 9 -15.14 2.81 -0.51
CA GLY A 9 -14.50 3.70 -1.49
C GLY A 9 -13.07 3.24 -1.84
N GLY A 10 -12.30 2.78 -0.85
CA GLY A 10 -10.98 2.19 -1.09
C GLY A 10 -11.04 0.91 -1.92
N LEU A 11 -12.01 0.02 -1.65
CA LEU A 11 -12.20 -1.21 -2.43
C LEU A 11 -12.58 -0.90 -3.87
N VAL A 12 -13.55 -0.01 -4.08
CA VAL A 12 -13.95 0.43 -5.42
C VAL A 12 -12.77 1.04 -6.16
N PHE A 13 -12.01 1.93 -5.50
CA PHE A 13 -10.81 2.52 -6.10
C PHE A 13 -9.77 1.45 -6.47
N CYS A 14 -9.49 0.50 -5.58
CA CYS A 14 -8.49 -0.54 -5.84
C CYS A 14 -8.87 -1.38 -7.05
N ASN A 15 -10.12 -1.84 -7.12
CA ASN A 15 -10.60 -2.63 -8.26
C ASN A 15 -10.58 -1.80 -9.55
N PHE A 16 -11.11 -0.58 -9.52
CA PHE A 16 -11.12 0.31 -10.68
C PHE A 16 -9.71 0.58 -11.20
N TYR A 17 -8.78 0.98 -10.34
CA TYR A 17 -7.41 1.30 -10.75
C TYR A 17 -6.65 0.07 -11.29
N ARG A 18 -6.87 -1.11 -10.69
CA ARG A 18 -6.34 -2.39 -11.21
C ARG A 18 -6.87 -2.71 -12.60
N LEU A 19 -8.15 -2.43 -12.88
CA LEU A 19 -8.75 -2.65 -14.20
C LEU A 19 -8.17 -1.74 -15.29
N LEU A 20 -7.67 -0.54 -14.94
CA LEU A 20 -7.09 0.39 -15.93
C LEU A 20 -5.79 -0.09 -16.56
N ARG A 21 -5.07 -1.04 -15.93
CA ARG A 21 -3.79 -1.61 -16.43
C ARG A 21 -2.74 -0.59 -16.91
N ILE A 22 -2.73 0.61 -16.35
CA ILE A 22 -1.78 1.71 -16.63
C ILE A 22 -0.31 1.27 -16.53
N PHE A 23 0.04 0.46 -15.50
CA PHE A 23 1.33 -0.21 -15.39
C PHE A 23 1.14 -1.73 -15.49
N PRO A 24 2.21 -2.48 -15.87
CA PRO A 24 2.16 -3.94 -15.92
C PRO A 24 1.68 -4.57 -14.60
N ASN A 25 1.98 -3.94 -13.47
CA ASN A 25 1.36 -4.20 -12.19
C ASN A 25 0.73 -2.91 -11.63
N ASN A 26 -0.55 -2.93 -11.27
CA ASN A 26 -1.28 -1.78 -10.74
C ASN A 26 -1.78 -2.09 -9.32
N ASP A 27 -0.98 -1.91 -8.27
CA ASP A 27 -1.42 -2.28 -6.92
C ASP A 27 -1.55 -1.09 -5.95
N PRO A 28 -2.77 -0.55 -5.78
CA PRO A 28 -3.03 0.51 -4.80
C PRO A 28 -3.38 0.00 -3.39
N ILE A 29 -3.41 -1.31 -3.15
CA ILE A 29 -3.98 -1.91 -1.92
C ILE A 29 -3.26 -1.40 -0.68
N LEU A 30 -1.92 -1.38 -0.69
CA LEU A 30 -1.10 -0.94 0.44
C LEU A 30 -1.33 0.54 0.81
N GLY A 31 -1.64 1.38 -0.17
CA GLY A 31 -1.97 2.79 0.05
C GLY A 31 -3.19 3.01 0.94
N PHE A 32 -4.14 2.06 0.94
CA PHE A 32 -5.30 2.07 1.84
C PHE A 32 -5.09 1.19 3.07
N ALA A 33 -4.55 -0.01 2.89
CA ALA A 33 -4.45 -0.99 3.97
C ALA A 33 -3.52 -0.52 5.10
N LEU A 34 -2.37 0.10 4.77
CA LEU A 34 -1.43 0.61 5.77
C LEU A 34 -2.05 1.69 6.69
N PRO A 35 -2.64 2.79 6.16
CA PRO A 35 -3.28 3.79 7.02
C PRO A 35 -4.54 3.27 7.70
N PHE A 36 -5.27 2.30 7.12
CA PHE A 36 -6.36 1.63 7.83
C PHE A 36 -5.82 0.83 9.03
N GLY A 37 -4.72 0.09 8.87
CA GLY A 37 -4.11 -0.68 9.95
C GLY A 37 -3.61 0.20 11.10
N LYS A 38 -3.09 1.38 10.76
CA LYS A 38 -2.65 2.40 11.74
C LYS A 38 -3.81 3.04 12.50
N ARG A 39 -4.92 3.34 11.81
CA ARG A 39 -6.03 4.17 12.35
C ARG A 39 -7.15 3.35 12.99
N ASP A 40 -7.39 2.17 12.46
CA ASP A 40 -8.49 1.29 12.81
C ASP A 40 -7.93 -0.01 13.46
N LYS A 41 -8.73 -1.07 13.56
CA LYS A 41 -8.22 -2.35 14.11
C LYS A 41 -7.38 -3.07 13.05
N PRO A 42 -6.22 -3.67 13.38
CA PRO A 42 -5.36 -4.35 12.41
C PRO A 42 -6.08 -5.38 11.54
N TRP A 43 -6.99 -6.17 12.12
CA TRP A 43 -7.78 -7.16 11.38
C TRP A 43 -8.70 -6.55 10.31
N GLN A 44 -9.09 -5.28 10.45
CA GLN A 44 -9.93 -4.61 9.45
C GLN A 44 -9.11 -4.25 8.22
N ALA A 45 -7.85 -3.86 8.40
CA ALA A 45 -6.92 -3.66 7.28
C ALA A 45 -6.61 -4.98 6.57
N ALA A 46 -6.41 -6.04 7.34
CA ALA A 46 -6.25 -7.41 6.83
C ALA A 46 -7.45 -7.84 5.97
N LEU A 47 -8.66 -7.67 6.51
CA LEU A 47 -9.90 -7.99 5.81
C LEU A 47 -10.06 -7.13 4.55
N PHE A 48 -9.73 -5.85 4.60
CA PHE A 48 -9.76 -4.98 3.43
C PHE A 48 -8.84 -5.48 2.31
N ALA A 49 -7.59 -5.81 2.64
CA ALA A 49 -6.62 -6.28 1.65
C ALA A 49 -7.03 -7.63 1.05
N ALA A 50 -7.50 -8.57 1.88
CA ALA A 50 -8.03 -9.85 1.43
C ALA A 50 -9.25 -9.67 0.51
N LEU A 51 -10.20 -8.81 0.90
CA LEU A 51 -11.37 -8.52 0.07
C LEU A 51 -11.00 -7.82 -1.25
N ALA A 52 -10.00 -6.95 -1.26
CA ALA A 52 -9.53 -6.30 -2.49
C ALA A 52 -8.94 -7.31 -3.49
N MET A 53 -8.29 -8.37 -3.00
CA MET A 53 -7.83 -9.48 -3.84
C MET A 53 -9.01 -10.32 -4.35
N VAL A 54 -9.85 -10.82 -3.44
CA VAL A 54 -10.99 -11.67 -3.78
C VAL A 54 -11.95 -10.97 -4.75
N SER A 55 -12.26 -9.69 -4.51
CA SER A 55 -13.17 -8.94 -5.37
C SER A 55 -12.62 -8.76 -6.77
N PHE A 56 -11.31 -8.52 -6.91
CA PHE A 56 -10.72 -8.30 -8.23
C PHE A 56 -10.72 -9.59 -9.05
N ASP A 57 -10.36 -10.72 -8.42
CA ASP A 57 -10.38 -12.02 -9.07
C ASP A 57 -11.82 -12.44 -9.41
N PHE A 58 -12.79 -12.12 -8.55
CA PHE A 58 -14.22 -12.29 -8.85
C PHE A 58 -14.65 -11.49 -10.09
N ILE A 59 -14.33 -10.20 -10.14
CA ILE A 59 -14.68 -9.30 -11.25
C ILE A 59 -14.04 -9.76 -12.57
N THR A 60 -12.82 -10.29 -12.50
CA THR A 60 -12.06 -10.72 -13.69
C THR A 60 -12.29 -12.17 -14.08
N GLY A 61 -13.10 -12.92 -13.31
CA GLY A 61 -13.36 -14.34 -13.56
C GLY A 61 -12.18 -15.27 -13.27
N MET A 62 -11.22 -14.81 -12.46
CA MET A 62 -9.94 -15.50 -12.18
C MET A 62 -9.91 -16.18 -10.80
N ILE A 63 -11.08 -16.46 -10.21
CA ILE A 63 -11.14 -17.12 -8.89
C ILE A 63 -10.50 -18.51 -8.95
N GLY A 64 -9.59 -18.77 -8.00
CA GLY A 64 -9.02 -20.09 -7.80
C GLY A 64 -8.13 -20.19 -6.55
N MET A 65 -7.30 -21.23 -6.50
CA MET A 65 -6.34 -21.42 -5.39
C MET A 65 -5.38 -20.24 -5.26
N TRP A 66 -5.05 -19.59 -6.39
CA TRP A 66 -4.25 -18.36 -6.39
C TRP A 66 -4.92 -17.22 -5.62
N THR A 67 -6.23 -17.04 -5.76
CA THR A 67 -7.02 -16.05 -5.02
C THR A 67 -6.91 -16.26 -3.52
N ILE A 68 -7.00 -17.52 -3.07
CA ILE A 68 -6.90 -17.86 -1.64
C ILE A 68 -5.50 -17.48 -1.13
N GLY A 69 -4.45 -17.95 -1.80
CA GLY A 69 -3.08 -17.71 -1.36
C GLY A 69 -2.68 -16.24 -1.37
N THR A 70 -3.08 -15.48 -2.41
CA THR A 70 -2.80 -14.05 -2.47
C THR A 70 -3.64 -13.24 -1.48
N ALA A 71 -4.93 -13.54 -1.31
CA ALA A 71 -5.76 -12.86 -0.32
C ALA A 71 -5.27 -13.09 1.12
N LEU A 72 -4.85 -14.32 1.44
CA LEU A 72 -4.25 -14.64 2.74
C LEU A 72 -2.90 -13.94 2.92
N SER A 73 -2.04 -13.95 1.91
CA SER A 73 -0.73 -13.27 1.97
C SER A 73 -0.89 -11.78 2.22
N TYR A 74 -1.75 -11.11 1.44
CA TYR A 74 -2.07 -9.69 1.64
C TYR A 74 -2.71 -9.41 2.99
N GLY A 75 -3.66 -10.25 3.41
CA GLY A 75 -4.32 -10.16 4.70
C GLY A 75 -3.32 -10.25 5.87
N LEU A 76 -2.44 -11.25 5.87
CA LEU A 76 -1.44 -11.46 6.92
C LEU A 76 -0.38 -10.34 6.95
N ILE A 77 0.12 -9.92 5.79
CA ILE A 77 1.10 -8.83 5.71
C ILE A 77 0.51 -7.53 6.25
N THR A 78 -0.70 -7.18 5.84
CA THR A 78 -1.36 -5.96 6.30
C THR A 78 -1.83 -6.04 7.75
N LEU A 79 -2.13 -7.25 8.26
CA LEU A 79 -2.33 -7.50 9.69
C LEU A 79 -1.05 -7.17 10.49
N LEU A 80 0.10 -7.69 10.03
CA LEU A 80 1.40 -7.46 10.64
C LEU A 80 1.75 -5.97 10.67
N PHE A 81 1.56 -5.25 9.55
CA PHE A 81 1.79 -3.81 9.53
C PHE A 81 0.77 -3.01 10.35
N GLY A 82 -0.47 -3.48 10.45
CA GLY A 82 -1.46 -2.91 11.37
C GLY A 82 -0.99 -2.99 12.83
N TYR A 83 -0.42 -4.11 13.25
CA TYR A 83 0.21 -4.23 14.56
C TYR A 83 1.47 -3.38 14.69
N TYR A 84 2.32 -3.34 13.66
CA TYR A 84 3.51 -2.50 13.64
C TYR A 84 3.19 -1.02 13.86
N PHE A 85 2.09 -0.51 13.31
CA PHE A 85 1.65 0.88 13.50
C PHE A 85 0.79 1.13 14.74
N LYS A 86 0.40 0.08 15.47
CA LYS A 86 -0.49 0.21 16.63
C LYS A 86 0.12 1.14 17.68
N GLY A 87 -0.67 2.10 18.14
CA GLY A 87 -0.25 3.10 19.14
C GLY A 87 0.54 4.29 18.57
N GLN A 88 0.91 4.28 17.30
CA GLN A 88 1.63 5.40 16.69
C GLN A 88 0.66 6.52 16.30
N LYS A 89 0.70 7.65 17.01
CA LYS A 89 -0.16 8.81 16.74
C LYS A 89 0.11 9.40 15.35
N THR A 90 1.38 9.51 14.97
CA THR A 90 1.84 10.04 13.69
C THR A 90 2.77 9.05 13.00
N VAL A 91 2.59 8.88 11.69
CA VAL A 91 3.43 8.06 10.83
C VAL A 91 3.80 8.91 9.62
N GLY A 92 5.09 9.12 9.41
CA GLY A 92 5.60 9.94 8.32
C GLY A 92 5.61 9.21 6.98
N LEU A 93 5.71 9.98 5.89
CA LEU A 93 5.71 9.44 4.51
C LEU A 93 6.79 8.38 4.27
N LYS A 94 8.01 8.63 4.77
CA LYS A 94 9.14 7.67 4.68
C LYS A 94 8.80 6.32 5.28
N LYS A 95 8.08 6.30 6.41
CA LYS A 95 7.72 5.06 7.11
C LYS A 95 6.63 4.30 6.36
N TYR A 96 5.65 4.99 5.77
CA TYR A 96 4.67 4.36 4.87
C TYR A 96 5.33 3.79 3.61
N ALA A 97 6.20 4.57 2.95
CA ALA A 97 6.93 4.10 1.77
C ALA A 97 7.81 2.88 2.07
N GLY A 98 8.61 2.92 3.14
CA GLY A 98 9.43 1.79 3.56
C GLY A 98 8.60 0.56 3.92
N SER A 99 7.45 0.74 4.57
CA SER A 99 6.53 -0.36 4.87
C SER A 99 5.91 -0.96 3.60
N SER A 100 5.61 -0.13 2.59
CA SER A 100 5.15 -0.60 1.29
C SER A 100 6.22 -1.43 0.58
N ILE A 101 7.49 -1.01 0.61
CA ILE A 101 8.59 -1.77 0.03
C ILE A 101 8.69 -3.14 0.69
N VAL A 102 8.75 -3.18 2.03
CA VAL A 102 8.85 -4.45 2.77
C VAL A 102 7.62 -5.33 2.53
N ALA A 103 6.41 -4.76 2.51
CA ALA A 103 5.19 -5.49 2.23
C ALA A 103 5.20 -6.14 0.83
N VAL A 104 5.63 -5.41 -0.20
CA VAL A 104 5.76 -5.93 -1.57
C VAL A 104 6.78 -7.07 -1.62
N LEU A 105 7.97 -6.87 -1.04
CA LEU A 105 9.01 -7.92 -1.02
C LEU A 105 8.53 -9.20 -0.34
N LEU A 106 7.83 -9.08 0.80
CA LEU A 106 7.25 -10.23 1.49
C LEU A 106 6.16 -10.91 0.65
N PHE A 107 5.25 -10.11 0.07
CA PHE A 107 4.15 -10.64 -0.74
C PHE A 107 4.68 -11.38 -1.96
N ASP A 108 5.61 -10.77 -2.68
CA ASP A 108 6.18 -11.31 -3.91
C ASP A 108 7.04 -12.55 -3.65
N PHE A 109 7.79 -12.59 -2.54
CA PHE A 109 8.53 -13.78 -2.15
C PHE A 109 7.61 -14.96 -1.78
N LEU A 110 6.53 -14.69 -1.05
CA LEU A 110 5.55 -15.72 -0.66
C LEU A 110 4.75 -16.22 -1.87
N THR A 111 4.26 -15.32 -2.70
CA THR A 111 3.36 -15.68 -3.81
C THR A 111 4.11 -16.14 -5.06
N GLY A 112 5.26 -15.54 -5.36
CA GLY A 112 6.12 -15.94 -6.46
C GLY A 112 6.82 -17.27 -6.20
N PRO A 113 8.04 -17.27 -5.64
CA PRO A 113 8.83 -18.48 -5.43
C PRO A 113 8.11 -19.54 -4.61
N VAL A 114 7.63 -19.21 -3.40
CA VAL A 114 7.14 -20.20 -2.45
C VAL A 114 5.85 -20.86 -2.94
N MET A 115 4.82 -20.06 -3.23
CA MET A 115 3.54 -20.60 -3.68
C MET A 115 3.62 -21.18 -5.09
N SER A 116 4.34 -20.58 -6.03
CA SER A 116 4.39 -21.13 -7.40
C SER A 116 5.08 -22.50 -7.42
N SER A 117 6.13 -22.68 -6.63
CA SER A 117 6.76 -24.00 -6.49
C SER A 117 5.87 -25.01 -5.77
N ALA A 118 5.18 -24.61 -4.71
CA ALA A 118 4.31 -25.50 -3.95
C ALA A 118 3.06 -25.93 -4.74
N LEU A 119 2.41 -24.98 -5.42
CA LEU A 119 1.11 -25.19 -6.07
C LEU A 119 1.25 -25.68 -7.52
N PHE A 120 2.23 -25.17 -8.27
CA PHE A 120 2.37 -25.43 -9.71
C PHE A 120 3.60 -26.27 -10.05
N ARG A 121 4.36 -26.71 -9.04
CA ARG A 121 5.56 -27.56 -9.20
C ARG A 121 6.63 -26.94 -10.09
N ILE A 122 6.67 -25.61 -10.18
CA ILE A 122 7.75 -24.86 -10.84
C ILE A 122 8.99 -24.95 -9.95
N PRO A 123 10.19 -25.28 -10.46
CA PRO A 123 11.42 -25.27 -9.66
C PRO A 123 11.62 -23.91 -8.96
N PHE A 124 12.01 -23.92 -7.69
CA PHE A 124 12.08 -22.72 -6.86
C PHE A 124 13.00 -21.65 -7.45
N GLU A 125 14.14 -22.06 -7.98
CA GLU A 125 15.13 -21.18 -8.60
C GLU A 125 14.55 -20.48 -9.82
N ILE A 126 13.77 -21.20 -10.64
CA ILE A 126 13.13 -20.64 -11.83
C ILE A 126 12.03 -19.66 -11.43
N ALA A 127 11.18 -20.03 -10.46
CA ALA A 127 10.15 -19.14 -9.94
C ALA A 127 10.75 -17.88 -9.29
N PHE A 128 11.85 -18.02 -8.56
CA PHE A 128 12.57 -16.92 -7.93
C PHE A 128 13.18 -15.96 -8.95
N LEU A 129 13.89 -16.47 -9.96
CA LEU A 129 14.47 -15.64 -11.01
C LEU A 129 13.39 -14.90 -11.82
N GLY A 130 12.27 -15.56 -12.11
CA GLY A 130 11.11 -14.93 -12.77
C GLY A 130 10.44 -13.85 -11.90
N GLN A 131 10.51 -13.98 -10.57
CA GLN A 131 9.92 -13.03 -9.64
C GLN A 131 10.68 -11.69 -9.57
N ILE A 132 11.99 -11.66 -9.84
CA ILE A 132 12.81 -10.44 -9.75
C ILE A 132 12.25 -9.30 -10.63
N PRO A 133 12.07 -9.48 -11.96
CA PRO A 133 11.53 -8.40 -12.79
C PRO A 133 10.08 -8.03 -12.41
N PHE A 134 9.26 -8.99 -11.99
CA PHE A 134 7.92 -8.69 -11.49
C PHE A 134 7.97 -7.79 -10.25
N THR A 135 8.85 -8.10 -9.30
CA THR A 135 9.01 -7.34 -8.05
C THR A 135 9.44 -5.91 -8.31
N MET A 136 10.33 -5.69 -9.29
CA MET A 136 10.72 -4.34 -9.69
C MET A 136 9.53 -3.54 -10.22
N MET A 137 8.68 -4.14 -11.06
CA MET A 137 7.46 -3.50 -11.55
C MET A 137 6.44 -3.28 -10.43
N HIS A 138 6.30 -4.23 -9.50
CA HIS A 138 5.39 -4.13 -8.36
C HIS A 138 5.79 -2.99 -7.43
N LEU A 139 7.07 -2.89 -7.08
CA LEU A 139 7.61 -1.75 -6.32
C LEU A 139 7.39 -0.41 -7.05
N GLY A 140 7.61 -0.42 -8.37
CA GLY A 140 7.45 0.76 -9.23
C GLY A 140 6.04 1.35 -9.21
N SER A 141 4.99 0.54 -9.03
CA SER A 141 3.62 1.04 -8.92
C SER A 141 3.13 1.19 -7.48
N ALA A 142 3.36 0.19 -6.63
CA ALA A 142 2.79 0.16 -5.28
C ALA A 142 3.35 1.26 -4.37
N VAL A 143 4.64 1.58 -4.47
CA VAL A 143 5.28 2.59 -3.59
C VAL A 143 4.80 4.00 -3.94
N PRO A 144 4.81 4.47 -5.21
CA PRO A 144 4.23 5.76 -5.57
C PRO A 144 2.74 5.85 -5.27
N LEU A 145 1.97 4.79 -5.55
CA LEU A 145 0.53 4.77 -5.22
C LEU A 145 0.31 4.85 -3.71
N THR A 146 1.11 4.15 -2.92
CA THR A 146 1.07 4.28 -1.46
C THR A 146 1.31 5.72 -1.04
N ILE A 147 2.40 6.34 -1.53
CA ILE A 147 2.74 7.74 -1.23
C ILE A 147 1.57 8.67 -1.57
N MET A 148 0.99 8.56 -2.76
CA MET A 148 -0.12 9.41 -3.17
C MET A 148 -1.36 9.20 -2.28
N ILE A 149 -1.77 7.94 -2.10
CA ILE A 149 -3.01 7.61 -1.40
C ILE A 149 -2.93 7.97 0.09
N VAL A 150 -1.80 7.72 0.76
CA VAL A 150 -1.69 8.01 2.21
C VAL A 150 -1.79 9.50 2.54
N THR A 151 -1.39 10.39 1.62
CA THR A 151 -1.57 11.84 1.82
C THR A 151 -3.05 12.26 1.85
N VAL A 152 -3.91 11.49 1.17
CA VAL A 152 -5.35 11.70 1.12
C VAL A 152 -6.08 10.90 2.21
N VAL A 153 -5.57 9.72 2.58
CA VAL A 153 -6.27 8.77 3.46
C VAL A 153 -5.87 8.91 4.94
N ASP A 154 -4.66 9.39 5.29
CA ASP A 154 -4.26 9.64 6.69
C ASP A 154 -4.28 11.15 7.05
N PRO A 155 -5.32 11.64 7.76
CA PRO A 155 -5.41 13.02 8.20
C PRO A 155 -4.25 13.47 9.09
N ALA A 156 -3.66 12.57 9.88
CA ALA A 156 -2.55 12.92 10.76
C ALA A 156 -1.30 13.26 9.94
N LEU A 157 -1.00 12.44 8.94
CA LEU A 157 0.07 12.72 7.97
C LEU A 157 -0.23 14.00 7.19
N ARG A 158 -1.46 14.16 6.69
CA ARG A 158 -1.85 15.37 5.95
C ARG A 158 -1.65 16.65 6.77
N LYS A 159 -2.06 16.65 8.04
CA LYS A 159 -1.86 17.78 8.96
C LYS A 159 -0.37 18.04 9.18
N GLN A 160 0.44 17.00 9.31
CA GLN A 160 1.90 17.12 9.41
C GLN A 160 2.50 17.77 8.16
N LEU A 161 2.11 17.33 6.96
CA LEU A 161 2.60 17.89 5.70
C LEU A 161 2.23 19.38 5.55
N PHE A 162 0.97 19.75 5.79
CA PHE A 162 0.57 21.16 5.76
C PHE A 162 1.31 22.02 6.79
N GLY A 163 1.54 21.49 7.99
CA GLY A 163 2.32 22.19 9.02
C GLY A 163 3.77 22.44 8.60
N LEU A 164 4.39 21.50 7.86
CA LEU A 164 5.73 21.69 7.31
C LEU A 164 5.75 22.78 6.22
N VAL A 165 4.77 22.76 5.31
CA VAL A 165 4.63 23.79 4.27
C VAL A 165 4.43 25.18 4.87
N ALA A 166 3.56 25.31 5.87
CA ALA A 166 3.33 26.58 6.55
C ALA A 166 4.60 27.13 7.22
N LYS A 167 5.37 26.26 7.90
CA LYS A 167 6.65 26.64 8.51
C LYS A 167 7.69 27.07 7.47
N ALA A 168 7.77 26.37 6.33
CA ALA A 168 8.68 26.74 5.25
C ALA A 168 8.31 28.10 4.64
N ALA A 169 7.01 28.33 4.39
CA ALA A 169 6.52 29.62 3.89
C ALA A 169 6.81 30.78 4.86
N GLN A 170 6.64 30.56 6.17
CA GLN A 170 6.98 31.56 7.18
C GLN A 170 8.48 31.88 7.21
N ARG A 171 9.34 30.87 7.10
CA ARG A 171 10.80 31.08 7.01
C ARG A 171 11.20 31.87 5.77
N LEU A 172 10.61 31.55 4.61
CA LEU A 172 10.86 32.29 3.37
C LEU A 172 10.45 33.76 3.47
N LYS A 173 9.31 34.05 4.11
CA LYS A 173 8.87 35.44 4.37
C LYS A 173 9.86 36.21 5.24
N MET A 174 10.37 35.60 6.32
CA MET A 174 11.37 36.24 7.19
C MET A 174 12.70 36.49 6.47
N VAL A 175 13.16 35.56 5.65
CA VAL A 175 14.38 35.76 4.84
C VAL A 175 14.18 36.87 3.82
N SER A 176 13.00 36.92 3.17
CA SER A 176 12.67 37.98 2.22
C SER A 176 12.64 39.37 2.86
N SER A 177 12.13 39.51 4.08
CA SER A 177 12.12 40.81 4.77
C SER A 177 13.53 41.26 5.16
N LEU A 178 14.38 40.33 5.63
CA LEU A 178 15.78 40.65 5.95
C LEU A 178 16.58 41.09 4.73
N ILE A 179 16.32 40.53 3.55
CA ILE A 179 16.98 40.95 2.30
C ILE A 179 16.54 42.36 1.88
N GLN A 180 15.30 42.76 2.16
CA GLN A 180 14.80 44.10 1.83
C GLN A 180 15.36 45.20 2.76
N GLU A 181 15.90 44.83 3.91
CA GLU A 181 16.50 45.75 4.89
C GLU A 181 18.02 45.95 4.67
N LEU A 182 18.63 45.24 3.72
CA LEU A 182 20.04 45.35 3.32
C LEU A 182 20.19 46.24 2.07
#